data_AF-A0A1X0QLC6-F1
#
_entry.id   AF-A0A1X0QLC6-F1
#
_cell.length_a   1.000
_cell.length_b   1.000
_cell.length_c   1.000
_cell.angle_alpha   90.00
_cell.angle_beta   90.00
_cell.angle_gamma   90.00
#
_symmetry.space_group_name_H-M   'P 1'
#
loop_
_entity.id
_entity.type
_entity.pdbx_description
1 polymer ?
#
loop_
_entity_poly.entity_id
_entity_poly.type
_entity_poly.pdbx_seq_one_letter_code
_entity_poly.pdbx_strand_id
1 'polypeptide(L)'
;MTTKKIDKELNFRSYVDKNFIKYDFMYHPIIYTNKMRHYGIKIRGRLFLSYVEVLYLFVEENITFDNRRKLVSYLNDSRLLIYFKLKENSFNVLQLNNDLLVFNKTKDFNRNTTLPIYKLLVKKRIDRFDFNIKENTLIGVTSESQGVFITVTPITLSFIKNVKTNKKN
;
A
#
# COMPACT_ATOMS: atom_id res chain seq x y z
N MET A 1 -2.03 -28.26 -21.30
CA MET A 1 -1.18 -27.07 -21.54
C MET A 1 -0.68 -26.56 -20.21
N THR A 2 0.63 -26.67 -20.00
CA THR A 2 1.29 -26.55 -18.70
C THR A 2 1.51 -25.09 -18.27
N THR A 3 1.13 -24.81 -17.03
CA THR A 3 1.44 -23.67 -16.14
C THR A 3 2.94 -23.42 -15.90
N LYS A 4 3.83 -23.86 -16.81
CA LYS A 4 5.30 -23.83 -16.73
C LYS A 4 5.95 -22.48 -17.10
N LYS A 5 5.20 -21.38 -17.26
CA LYS A 5 5.70 -20.13 -17.87
C LYS A 5 5.31 -18.84 -17.14
N ILE A 6 5.09 -18.90 -15.82
CA ILE A 6 5.40 -17.74 -14.97
C ILE A 6 6.80 -18.07 -14.47
N ASP A 7 7.80 -17.58 -15.20
CA ASP A 7 9.19 -18.00 -15.10
C ASP A 7 9.70 -18.05 -13.66
N LYS A 8 10.59 -19.01 -13.42
CA LYS A 8 11.47 -19.12 -12.25
C LYS A 8 12.39 -17.89 -12.04
N GLU A 9 12.12 -16.75 -12.68
CA GLU A 9 12.93 -15.53 -12.65
C GLU A 9 12.16 -14.26 -12.28
N LEU A 10 11.05 -14.35 -11.55
CA LEU A 10 10.61 -13.24 -10.70
C LEU A 10 11.30 -13.34 -9.33
N ASN A 11 12.62 -13.19 -9.32
CA ASN A 11 13.40 -13.26 -8.07
C ASN A 11 13.26 -11.94 -7.29
N PHE A 12 12.15 -11.81 -6.57
CA PHE A 12 11.89 -10.66 -5.70
C PHE A 12 13.06 -10.39 -4.73
N ARG A 13 13.72 -11.45 -4.24
CA ARG A 13 14.90 -11.31 -3.39
C ARG A 13 16.06 -10.64 -4.11
N SER A 14 16.39 -11.06 -5.33
CA SER A 14 17.41 -10.38 -6.14
C SER A 14 17.02 -8.93 -6.47
N TYR A 15 15.74 -8.66 -6.71
CA TYR A 15 15.26 -7.28 -6.89
C TYR A 15 15.48 -6.44 -5.63
N VAL A 16 15.16 -6.98 -4.45
CA VAL A 16 15.40 -6.32 -3.16
C VAL A 16 16.89 -6.07 -2.97
N ASP A 17 17.73 -7.10 -3.08
CA ASP A 17 19.17 -7.03 -2.82
C ASP A 17 19.87 -6.03 -3.76
N LYS A 18 19.40 -5.92 -5.02
CA LYS A 18 19.94 -4.97 -6.01
C LYS A 18 19.53 -3.52 -5.77
N ASN A 19 18.34 -3.27 -5.24
CA ASN A 19 17.74 -1.93 -5.24
C ASN A 19 17.55 -1.32 -3.84
N PHE A 20 17.62 -2.13 -2.78
CA PHE A 20 17.27 -1.71 -1.42
C PHE A 20 18.22 -2.28 -0.36
N ILE A 21 18.41 -1.50 0.70
CA ILE A 21 18.99 -1.94 1.97
C ILE A 21 17.83 -2.31 2.90
N LYS A 22 17.82 -3.56 3.38
CA LYS A 22 16.79 -4.09 4.26
C LYS A 22 17.06 -3.71 5.73
N TYR A 23 16.00 -3.31 6.42
CA TYR A 23 15.91 -3.13 7.88
C TYR A 23 14.78 -4.02 8.42
N ASP A 24 14.65 -4.13 9.74
CA ASP A 24 13.73 -5.08 10.40
C ASP A 24 12.28 -5.03 9.87
N PHE A 25 11.76 -3.83 9.57
CA PHE A 25 10.38 -3.64 9.10
C PHE A 25 10.27 -2.77 7.83
N MET A 26 11.39 -2.36 7.24
CA MET A 26 11.42 -1.38 6.15
C MET A 26 12.60 -1.59 5.20
N TYR A 27 12.54 -0.91 4.06
CA TYR A 27 13.53 -0.96 2.98
C TYR A 27 13.94 0.45 2.61
N HIS A 28 15.24 0.72 2.61
CA HIS A 28 15.80 1.98 2.15
C HIS A 28 16.30 1.83 0.71
N PRO A 29 15.89 2.65 -0.26
CA PRO A 29 16.38 2.51 -1.63
C PRO A 29 17.86 2.90 -1.70
N ILE A 30 18.66 2.12 -2.42
CA ILE A 30 20.09 2.42 -2.68
C ILE A 30 20.19 3.69 -3.54
N ILE A 31 19.30 3.82 -4.54
CA ILE A 31 19.19 5.01 -5.39
C ILE A 31 17.75 5.51 -5.35
N TYR A 32 17.59 6.79 -5.00
CA TYR A 32 16.28 7.45 -5.08
C TYR A 32 15.94 7.77 -6.54
N THR A 33 14.78 7.31 -7.01
CA THR A 33 14.25 7.67 -8.33
C THR A 33 12.96 8.48 -8.19
N ASN A 34 12.63 9.28 -9.20
CA ASN A 34 11.37 10.04 -9.23
C ASN A 34 10.13 9.15 -9.14
N LYS A 35 10.22 7.87 -9.50
CA LYS A 35 9.14 6.89 -9.30
C LYS A 35 8.77 6.75 -7.83
N MET A 36 9.73 6.88 -6.91
CA MET A 36 9.53 6.73 -5.46
C MET A 36 8.96 7.98 -4.77
N ARG A 37 8.63 9.04 -5.53
CA ARG A 37 8.17 10.32 -4.96
C ARG A 37 6.83 10.23 -4.21
N HIS A 38 6.01 9.20 -4.46
CA HIS A 38 4.73 8.96 -3.77
C HIS A 38 4.71 7.67 -2.94
N TYR A 39 5.88 7.11 -2.62
CA TYR A 39 6.02 5.87 -1.86
C TYR A 39 6.88 6.09 -0.63
N GLY A 40 6.61 5.35 0.44
CA GLY A 40 7.40 5.32 1.65
C GLY A 40 7.34 6.61 2.48
N ILE A 41 7.85 6.51 3.70
CA ILE A 41 7.92 7.59 4.67
C ILE A 41 9.34 8.15 4.76
N LYS A 42 9.49 9.44 5.10
CA LYS A 42 10.79 10.05 5.36
C LYS A 42 11.07 10.07 6.86
N ILE A 43 12.13 9.39 7.30
CA ILE A 43 12.60 9.41 8.68
C ILE A 43 14.03 9.94 8.68
N ARG A 44 14.28 11.03 9.41
CA ARG A 44 15.62 11.67 9.52
C ARG A 44 16.29 11.89 8.16
N GLY A 45 15.53 12.40 7.19
CA GLY A 45 16.02 12.69 5.83
C GLY A 45 16.15 11.48 4.90
N ARG A 46 16.03 10.24 5.40
CA ARG A 46 16.07 9.03 4.59
C ARG A 46 14.68 8.52 4.24
N LEU A 47 14.54 7.99 3.04
CA LEU A 47 13.30 7.36 2.59
C LEU A 47 13.26 5.89 3.00
N PHE A 48 12.18 5.46 3.62
CA PHE A 48 11.91 4.07 3.96
C PHE A 48 10.58 3.62 3.36
N LEU A 49 10.60 2.48 2.70
CA LEU A 49 9.44 1.82 2.10
C LEU A 49 9.09 0.57 2.92
N SER A 50 7.81 0.30 3.06
CA SER A 50 7.29 -0.96 3.58
C SER A 50 7.51 -2.12 2.60
N TYR A 51 7.38 -3.35 3.10
CA TYR A 51 7.35 -4.55 2.25
C TYR A 51 6.31 -4.47 1.13
N VAL A 52 5.10 -3.98 1.44
CA VAL A 52 4.01 -3.85 0.46
C VAL A 52 4.38 -2.88 -0.66
N GLU A 53 5.01 -1.76 -0.31
CA GLU A 53 5.46 -0.77 -1.28
C GLU A 53 6.57 -1.30 -2.18
N VAL A 54 7.56 -2.00 -1.62
CA VAL A 54 8.65 -2.61 -2.40
C VAL A 54 8.10 -3.71 -3.31
N LEU A 55 7.18 -4.53 -2.82
CA LEU A 55 6.53 -5.55 -3.64
C LEU A 55 5.69 -4.92 -4.75
N TYR A 56 4.96 -3.84 -4.48
CA TYR A 56 4.23 -3.11 -5.50
C TYR A 56 5.17 -2.59 -6.60
N LEU A 57 6.29 -1.96 -6.23
CA LEU A 57 7.28 -1.48 -7.20
C LEU A 57 7.86 -2.62 -8.04
N PHE A 58 8.21 -3.74 -7.42
CA PHE A 58 8.67 -4.93 -8.14
C PHE A 58 7.65 -5.38 -9.19
N VAL A 59 6.38 -5.48 -8.82
CA VAL A 59 5.30 -5.93 -9.70
C VAL A 59 5.03 -4.93 -10.82
N GLU A 60 5.07 -3.63 -10.52
CA GLU A 60 4.93 -2.58 -11.53
C GLU A 60 6.04 -2.64 -12.60
N GLU A 61 7.26 -2.96 -12.18
CA GLU A 61 8.43 -2.90 -13.07
C GLU A 61 8.67 -4.20 -13.86
N ASN A 62 8.29 -5.34 -13.29
CA ASN A 62 8.70 -6.64 -13.84
C ASN A 62 7.53 -7.52 -14.31
N ILE A 63 6.29 -7.12 -14.02
CA ILE A 63 5.11 -7.96 -14.31
C ILE A 63 4.13 -7.19 -15.20
N THR A 64 3.72 -7.84 -16.29
CA THR A 64 2.67 -7.35 -17.18
C THR A 64 1.34 -7.23 -16.46
N PHE A 65 0.51 -6.27 -16.84
CA PHE A 65 -0.76 -5.96 -16.18
C PHE A 65 -1.65 -7.20 -15.93
N ASP A 66 -1.80 -8.06 -16.93
CA ASP A 66 -2.62 -9.29 -16.83
C ASP A 66 -2.09 -10.28 -15.78
N ASN A 67 -0.78 -10.32 -15.58
CA ASN A 67 -0.14 -11.19 -14.60
C ASN A 67 -0.14 -10.57 -13.18
N ARG A 68 -0.31 -9.24 -13.04
CA ARG A 68 -0.44 -8.59 -11.72
C ARG A 68 -1.66 -9.09 -10.97
N ARG A 69 -2.80 -9.23 -11.66
CA ARG A 69 -4.06 -9.74 -11.07
C ARG A 69 -3.91 -11.16 -10.55
N LYS A 70 -3.22 -12.03 -11.31
CA LYS A 70 -2.93 -13.41 -10.91
C LYS A 70 -2.02 -13.46 -9.68
N LEU A 71 -1.01 -12.60 -9.62
CA LEU A 71 -0.10 -12.51 -8.48
C LEU A 71 -0.82 -12.05 -7.21
N VAL A 72 -1.67 -11.01 -7.29
CA VAL A 72 -2.43 -10.53 -6.13
C VAL A 72 -3.33 -11.64 -5.56
N SER A 73 -3.95 -12.45 -6.44
CA SER A 73 -4.73 -13.61 -6.00
C SER A 73 -3.87 -14.69 -5.34
N TYR A 74 -2.64 -14.89 -5.81
CA TYR A 74 -1.70 -15.87 -5.27
C TYR A 74 -1.10 -15.47 -3.91
N LEU A 75 -0.87 -14.17 -3.69
CA LEU A 75 -0.16 -13.66 -2.51
C LEU A 75 -0.95 -13.82 -1.19
N ASN A 76 -2.27 -14.02 -1.27
CA ASN A 76 -3.15 -14.26 -0.13
C ASN A 76 -2.97 -13.29 1.06
N ASP A 77 -2.57 -12.04 0.79
CA ASP A 77 -2.43 -10.96 1.78
C ASP A 77 -3.40 -9.83 1.42
N SER A 78 -4.37 -9.61 2.29
CA SER A 78 -5.43 -8.63 2.10
C SER A 78 -4.93 -7.18 2.05
N ARG A 79 -3.82 -6.86 2.72
CA ARG A 79 -3.22 -5.52 2.62
C ARG A 79 -2.64 -5.29 1.23
N LEU A 80 -2.02 -6.31 0.64
CA LEU A 80 -1.52 -6.23 -0.73
C LEU A 80 -2.68 -6.08 -1.72
N LEU A 81 -3.75 -6.87 -1.58
CA LEU A 81 -4.95 -6.73 -2.39
C LEU A 81 -5.51 -5.30 -2.36
N ILE A 82 -5.71 -4.75 -1.16
CA ILE A 82 -6.24 -3.39 -0.97
C ILE A 82 -5.26 -2.35 -1.54
N TYR A 83 -3.97 -2.46 -1.24
CA TYR A 83 -2.94 -1.53 -1.70
C TYR A 83 -2.91 -1.44 -3.23
N PHE A 84 -2.89 -2.60 -3.91
CA PHE A 84 -2.88 -2.67 -5.36
C PHE A 84 -4.15 -2.06 -5.95
N LYS A 85 -5.33 -2.41 -5.43
CA LYS A 85 -6.59 -1.85 -5.91
C LYS A 85 -6.68 -0.34 -5.76
N LEU A 86 -6.21 0.21 -4.65
CA LEU A 86 -6.15 1.65 -4.43
C LEU A 86 -5.18 2.32 -5.42
N LYS A 87 -4.02 1.73 -5.67
CA LYS A 87 -3.05 2.24 -6.65
C LYS A 87 -3.58 2.19 -8.09
N GLU A 88 -4.25 1.10 -8.48
CA GLU A 88 -4.95 0.97 -9.77
C GLU A 88 -6.01 2.07 -9.95
N ASN A 89 -6.72 2.40 -8.87
CA ASN A 89 -7.70 3.50 -8.84
C ASN A 89 -7.05 4.87 -8.58
N SER A 90 -5.76 5.02 -8.87
CA SER A 90 -5.06 6.30 -8.84
C SER A 90 -4.96 6.94 -7.45
N PHE A 91 -5.03 6.21 -6.33
CA PHE A 91 -4.73 6.79 -5.02
C PHE A 91 -3.22 6.81 -4.74
N ASN A 92 -2.80 7.79 -3.95
CA ASN A 92 -1.54 7.68 -3.24
C ASN A 92 -1.80 6.88 -1.96
N VAL A 93 -0.98 5.88 -1.69
CA VAL A 93 -1.13 4.98 -0.54
C VAL A 93 0.23 4.81 0.12
N LEU A 94 0.29 5.06 1.42
CA LEU A 94 1.46 4.83 2.25
C LEU A 94 1.11 3.79 3.30
N GLN A 95 1.99 2.82 3.53
CA GLN A 95 1.84 1.93 4.67
C GLN A 95 2.61 2.49 5.86
N LEU A 96 1.94 2.61 6.99
CA LEU A 96 2.55 2.94 8.28
C LEU A 96 2.16 1.86 9.29
N ASN A 97 3.14 1.08 9.75
CA ASN A 97 2.90 -0.11 10.58
C ASN A 97 1.89 -1.07 9.91
N ASN A 98 0.75 -1.29 10.54
CA ASN A 98 -0.34 -2.14 10.04
C ASN A 98 -1.44 -1.36 9.32
N ASP A 99 -1.30 -0.04 9.21
CA ASP A 99 -2.30 0.84 8.62
C ASP A 99 -1.92 1.22 7.18
N LEU A 100 -2.92 1.31 6.31
CA LEU A 100 -2.81 1.94 5.00
C LEU A 100 -3.40 3.35 5.06
N LEU A 101 -2.57 4.35 4.84
CA LEU A 101 -2.98 5.74 4.72
C LEU A 101 -3.27 6.03 3.25
N VAL A 102 -4.49 6.46 2.95
CA VAL A 102 -4.97 6.72 1.59
C VAL A 102 -5.09 8.22 1.38
N PHE A 103 -4.64 8.70 0.23
CA PHE A 103 -4.62 10.11 -0.16
C PHE A 103 -5.10 10.24 -1.61
N ASN A 104 -5.74 11.37 -1.92
CA ASN A 104 -6.07 11.71 -3.30
C ASN A 104 -4.82 11.76 -4.20
N LYS A 105 -4.97 11.44 -5.50
CA LYS A 105 -3.92 11.72 -6.48
C LYS A 105 -3.83 13.22 -6.68
N THR A 106 -2.71 13.80 -6.28
CA THR A 106 -2.39 15.19 -6.61
C THR A 106 -0.97 15.23 -7.16
N LYS A 107 -0.71 16.17 -8.09
CA LYS A 107 0.65 16.42 -8.61
C LYS A 107 1.57 16.92 -7.49
N ASP A 108 1.00 17.69 -6.56
CA ASP A 108 1.70 18.30 -5.43
C ASP A 108 1.66 17.43 -4.17
N PHE A 109 1.45 16.11 -4.32
CA PHE A 109 1.42 15.20 -3.19
C PHE A 109 2.73 15.27 -2.39
N ASN A 110 2.59 15.62 -1.12
CA ASN A 110 3.70 15.67 -0.18
C ASN A 110 3.36 14.83 1.04
N ARG A 111 3.97 13.64 1.10
CA ARG A 111 3.81 12.66 2.19
C ARG A 111 3.97 13.23 3.61
N ASN A 112 4.67 14.36 3.78
CA ASN A 112 4.94 14.96 5.09
C ASN A 112 3.83 15.94 5.51
N THR A 113 3.12 16.54 4.55
CA THR A 113 2.18 17.65 4.82
C THR A 113 0.76 17.38 4.33
N THR A 114 0.59 16.56 3.30
CA THR A 114 -0.72 16.14 2.81
C THR A 114 -1.40 15.25 3.85
N LEU A 115 -2.67 15.53 4.14
CA LEU A 115 -3.46 14.73 5.06
C LEU A 115 -4.10 13.53 4.34
N PRO A 116 -4.13 12.35 4.97
CA PRO A 116 -4.85 11.20 4.43
C PRO A 116 -6.36 11.46 4.46
N ILE A 117 -7.05 10.98 3.43
CA ILE A 117 -8.53 10.96 3.40
C ILE A 117 -9.07 9.78 4.22
N TYR A 118 -8.34 8.65 4.22
CA TYR A 118 -8.70 7.46 4.96
C TYR A 118 -7.48 6.85 5.64
N LYS A 119 -7.72 6.26 6.81
CA LYS A 119 -6.83 5.31 7.44
C LYS A 119 -7.53 3.96 7.46
N LEU A 120 -6.94 2.97 6.80
CA LEU A 120 -7.48 1.63 6.68
C LEU A 120 -6.67 0.67 7.54
N LEU A 121 -7.37 -0.01 8.44
CA LEU A 121 -6.79 -1.04 9.29
C LEU A 121 -7.39 -2.40 8.93
N VAL A 122 -6.56 -3.27 8.36
CA VAL A 122 -6.97 -4.60 7.94
C VAL A 122 -6.92 -5.52 9.17
N LYS A 123 -8.09 -5.80 9.76
CA LYS A 123 -8.22 -6.63 10.98
C LYS A 123 -8.43 -8.12 10.69
N LYS A 124 -9.02 -8.43 9.54
CA LYS A 124 -9.34 -9.79 9.12
C LYS A 124 -8.95 -9.97 7.66
N ARG A 125 -8.82 -11.23 7.25
CA ARG A 125 -8.62 -11.60 5.86
C ARG A 125 -9.82 -11.14 5.02
N ILE A 126 -9.51 -10.67 3.82
CA ILE A 126 -10.39 -10.18 2.76
C ILE A 126 -9.95 -10.87 1.48
N ASP A 127 -10.87 -11.58 0.83
CA ASP A 127 -10.60 -12.35 -0.38
C ASP A 127 -10.90 -11.54 -1.65
N ARG A 128 -11.82 -10.57 -1.56
CA ARG A 128 -12.14 -9.63 -2.62
C ARG A 128 -12.33 -8.24 -2.04
N PHE A 129 -11.80 -7.24 -2.72
CA PHE A 129 -11.93 -5.85 -2.31
C PHE A 129 -12.45 -5.04 -3.48
N ASP A 130 -13.64 -4.45 -3.30
CA ASP A 130 -14.27 -3.55 -4.26
C ASP A 130 -14.40 -2.17 -3.63
N PHE A 131 -14.32 -1.15 -4.48
CA PHE A 131 -14.28 0.23 -4.02
C PHE A 131 -15.25 1.09 -4.81
N ASN A 132 -16.19 1.73 -4.10
CA ASN A 132 -17.04 2.76 -4.67
C ASN A 132 -16.64 4.13 -4.10
N ILE A 133 -15.69 4.77 -4.77
CA ILE A 133 -15.14 6.09 -4.40
C ILE A 133 -16.22 7.17 -4.44
N LYS A 134 -17.15 7.09 -5.40
CA LYS A 134 -18.15 8.13 -5.63
C LYS A 134 -19.02 8.37 -4.39
N GLU A 135 -19.19 7.35 -3.57
CA GLU A 135 -19.99 7.37 -2.34
C GLU A 135 -19.13 7.37 -1.07
N ASN A 136 -17.81 7.59 -1.18
CA ASN A 136 -16.87 7.50 -0.05
C ASN A 136 -16.98 6.18 0.75
N THR A 137 -17.37 5.08 0.09
CA THR A 137 -17.63 3.79 0.73
C THR A 137 -16.63 2.74 0.25
N LEU A 138 -15.98 2.06 1.20
CA LEU A 138 -15.00 0.99 0.95
C LEU A 138 -15.64 -0.36 1.31
N ILE A 139 -15.76 -1.28 0.35
CA ILE A 139 -16.46 -2.57 0.54
C ILE A 139 -15.45 -3.72 0.48
N GLY A 140 -15.21 -4.37 1.63
CA GLY A 140 -14.45 -5.62 1.71
C GLY A 140 -15.37 -6.84 1.64
N VAL A 141 -15.08 -7.80 0.76
CA VAL A 141 -15.82 -9.05 0.59
C VAL A 141 -14.91 -10.23 0.96
N THR A 142 -15.41 -11.18 1.76
CA THR A 142 -14.71 -12.44 2.07
C THR A 142 -15.38 -13.62 1.37
N SER A 143 -14.65 -14.72 1.18
CA SER A 143 -15.17 -15.96 0.57
C SER A 143 -16.14 -16.73 1.48
N GLU A 144 -16.27 -16.35 2.75
CA GLU A 144 -17.13 -17.01 3.74
C GLU A 144 -18.59 -16.50 3.74
N SER A 145 -19.02 -15.82 2.67
CA SER A 145 -20.39 -15.24 2.55
C SER A 145 -20.75 -14.25 3.67
N GLN A 146 -19.74 -13.71 4.37
CA GLN A 146 -19.89 -12.63 5.34
C GLN A 146 -19.15 -11.39 4.84
N GLY A 147 -19.88 -10.28 4.66
CA GLY A 147 -19.25 -8.99 4.39
C GLY A 147 -18.37 -8.60 5.57
N VAL A 148 -17.08 -8.31 5.33
CA VAL A 148 -16.20 -7.75 6.36
C VAL A 148 -16.15 -6.25 6.15
N PHE A 149 -16.72 -5.52 7.10
CA PHE A 149 -16.61 -4.08 7.15
C PHE A 149 -15.16 -3.70 7.44
N ILE A 150 -14.52 -3.02 6.48
CA ILE A 150 -13.29 -2.29 6.77
C ILE A 150 -13.72 -1.07 7.59
N THR A 151 -13.20 -0.92 8.80
CA THR A 151 -13.38 0.33 9.55
C THR A 151 -12.67 1.43 8.78
N VAL A 152 -13.46 2.27 8.12
CA VAL A 152 -13.00 3.49 7.49
C VAL A 152 -13.10 4.59 8.54
N THR A 153 -11.97 5.07 9.02
CA THR A 153 -11.97 6.30 9.82
C THR A 153 -11.66 7.47 8.87
N PRO A 154 -12.66 8.28 8.48
CA PRO A 154 -12.37 9.54 7.82
C PRO A 154 -11.55 10.41 8.78
N ILE A 155 -10.39 10.86 8.33
CA ILE A 155 -9.54 11.73 9.15
C ILE A 155 -10.01 13.16 8.93
N THR A 156 -10.78 13.70 9.88
CA THR A 156 -11.19 15.11 9.90
C THR A 156 -10.10 15.97 10.54
N LEU A 157 -10.06 17.26 10.20
CA LEU A 157 -9.13 18.25 10.80
C LEU A 157 -9.20 18.29 12.34
N SER A 158 -10.34 17.95 12.94
CA SER A 158 -10.52 17.87 14.40
C SER A 158 -9.73 16.73 15.05
N PHE A 159 -9.56 15.59 14.36
CA PHE A 159 -8.78 14.46 14.87
C PHE A 159 -7.30 14.85 15.07
N ILE A 160 -6.77 15.73 14.22
CA ILE A 160 -5.37 16.18 14.26
C ILE A 160 -5.13 17.19 15.39
N LYS A 161 -6.12 18.01 15.74
CA LYS A 161 -6.03 18.90 16.92
C LYS A 161 -5.82 18.08 18.20
N ASN A 162 -6.53 16.96 18.36
CA ASN A 162 -6.43 16.10 19.54
C ASN A 162 -5.10 15.33 19.65
N VAL A 163 -4.43 15.03 18.53
CA VAL A 163 -3.10 14.38 18.56
C VAL A 163 -2.00 15.39 18.93
N LYS A 164 -2.14 16.66 18.59
CA LYS A 164 -1.20 17.71 19.02
C LYS A 164 -1.37 18.09 20.49
N THR A 165 -2.56 17.95 21.07
CA THR A 165 -2.82 18.27 22.48
C THR A 165 -2.44 17.17 23.46
N ASN A 166 -2.28 15.91 23.01
CA ASN A 166 -1.83 14.81 23.88
C ASN A 166 -0.30 14.73 24.07
N LYS A 167 0.46 15.75 23.66
CA LYS A 167 1.84 15.96 24.16
C LYS A 167 1.80 16.87 25.39
N LYS A 168 1.29 16.35 26.50
CA LYS A 168 1.58 16.78 27.87
C LYS A 168 0.87 15.81 28.81
N ASN A 169 1.65 14.85 29.28
CA ASN A 169 1.67 14.35 30.66
C ASN A 169 3.04 13.70 30.85
#